data_AF-A0A1Z9Y265-F1
#
_entry.id   AF-A0A1Z9Y265-F1
#
_cell.length_a   1.000
_cell.length_b   1.000
_cell.length_c   1.000
_cell.angle_alpha   90.00
_cell.angle_beta   90.00
_cell.angle_gamma   90.00
#
_symmetry.space_group_name_H-M   'P 1'
#
loop_
_entity.id
_entity.type
_entity.pdbx_description
1 polymer ?
#
loop_
_entity_poly.entity_id
_entity_poly.type
_entity_poly.pdbx_seq_one_letter_code
_entity_poly.pdbx_strand_id
1 'polypeptide(L)' 'MPEPKPRGRPEPELTDWRVTDEWLKRVPVTSSEVDVFEAWFGDLFDDLFGPLGSVGSLTKLSSKDNLI' A
#
# COMPACT_ATOMS: atom_id res chain seq x y z
N MET A 1 21.97 5.84 -44.04
CA MET A 1 20.92 6.71 -43.48
C MET A 1 20.99 6.60 -41.97
N PRO A 2 21.00 7.69 -41.20
CA PRO A 2 20.83 7.60 -39.75
C PRO A 2 19.36 7.29 -39.44
N GLU A 3 19.13 6.37 -38.51
CA GLU A 3 17.78 5.98 -38.08
C GLU A 3 17.11 7.11 -37.28
N PRO A 4 15.79 7.32 -37.44
CA PRO A 4 15.08 8.30 -36.63
C PRO A 4 15.04 7.83 -35.17
N LYS A 5 15.55 8.66 -34.26
CA LYS A 5 15.46 8.40 -32.81
C LYS A 5 14.01 8.09 -32.44
N PRO A 6 13.75 7.06 -31.62
CA PRO A 6 12.41 6.78 -31.11
C PRO A 6 11.87 8.07 -30.48
N ARG A 7 10.69 8.52 -30.93
CA ARG A 7 10.01 9.64 -30.30
C ARG A 7 9.76 9.22 -28.85
N GLY A 8 10.50 9.83 -27.93
CA GLY A 8 10.38 9.56 -26.49
C GLY A 8 8.93 9.69 -26.06
N ARG A 9 8.46 8.76 -25.23
CA ARG A 9 7.21 8.92 -24.49
C ARG A 9 7.28 10.28 -23.77
N PRO A 10 6.25 11.13 -23.84
CA PRO A 10 6.21 12.36 -23.04
C PRO A 10 6.46 11.99 -21.59
N GLU A 11 7.51 12.56 -20.98
CA GLU A 11 7.73 12.40 -19.55
C GLU A 11 6.55 13.07 -18.84
N PRO A 12 5.82 12.35 -17.98
CA PRO A 12 4.73 12.97 -17.24
C PRO A 12 5.33 14.04 -16.34
N GLU A 13 4.80 15.27 -16.42
CA GLU A 13 5.20 16.33 -15.51
C GLU A 13 4.69 16.00 -14.11
N LEU A 14 5.58 15.40 -13.30
CA LEU A 14 5.32 14.95 -11.93
C LEU A 14 4.95 16.12 -10.98
N THR A 15 5.08 17.36 -11.43
CA THR A 15 4.82 18.59 -10.68
C THR A 15 3.35 18.73 -10.23
N ASP A 16 2.42 18.07 -10.94
CA ASP A 16 0.98 18.11 -10.62
C ASP A 16 0.46 16.82 -9.95
N TRP A 17 1.37 15.92 -9.54
CA TRP A 17 0.99 14.73 -8.78
C TRP A 17 0.62 15.11 -7.35
N ARG A 18 -0.67 15.40 -7.16
CA ARG A 18 -1.27 15.60 -5.85
C ARG A 18 -1.65 14.26 -5.25
N VAL A 19 -1.10 13.96 -4.07
CA VAL A 19 -1.63 12.89 -3.21
C VAL A 19 -2.94 13.41 -2.64
N THR A 20 -4.05 12.78 -3.01
CA THR A 20 -5.39 13.17 -2.54
C THR A 20 -6.04 12.01 -1.79
N ASP A 21 -6.63 12.32 -0.63
CA ASP A 21 -7.35 11.36 0.20
C ASP A 21 -8.81 11.18 -0.26
N GLU A 22 -9.08 11.33 -1.56
CA GLU A 22 -10.41 11.24 -2.19
C GLU A 22 -10.85 9.77 -2.35
N TRP A 23 -10.73 9.01 -1.27
CA TRP A 23 -11.21 7.64 -1.22
C TRP A 23 -12.73 7.62 -1.17
N LEU A 24 -13.32 6.71 -1.93
CA LEU A 24 -14.75 6.44 -1.83
C LEU A 24 -15.08 6.05 -0.38
N LYS A 25 -16.27 6.44 0.09
CA LYS A 25 -16.79 6.03 1.40
C LYS A 25 -16.68 4.51 1.65
N ARG A 26 -16.75 3.74 0.56
CA ARG A 26 -16.45 2.32 0.53
C ARG A 26 -15.67 2.03 -0.74
N VAL A 27 -14.49 1.45 -0.59
CA VAL A 27 -13.72 0.92 -1.71
C VAL A 27 -14.41 -0.36 -2.18
N PRO A 28 -14.88 -0.43 -3.44
CA PRO A 28 -15.43 -1.67 -3.96
C PRO A 28 -14.29 -2.65 -4.18
N VAL A 29 -14.24 -3.69 -3.36
CA VAL A 29 -13.31 -4.82 -3.49
C VAL A 29 -14.15 -6.09 -3.56
N THR A 30 -13.83 -6.97 -4.50
CA THR A 30 -14.47 -8.28 -4.66
C THR A 30 -13.81 -9.33 -3.78
N SER A 31 -14.51 -10.42 -3.47
CA SER A 31 -13.93 -11.52 -2.68
C SER A 31 -12.66 -12.08 -3.32
N SER A 32 -12.65 -12.24 -4.65
CA SER A 32 -11.48 -12.73 -5.38
C SER A 32 -10.26 -11.79 -5.30
N GLU A 33 -10.47 -10.48 -5.23
CA GLU A 33 -9.39 -9.52 -5.01
C GLU A 33 -8.86 -9.57 -3.57
N VAL A 34 -9.75 -9.78 -2.59
CA VAL A 34 -9.35 -10.01 -1.20
C VAL A 34 -8.50 -11.28 -1.10
N ASP A 35 -8.90 -12.38 -1.74
CA ASP A 35 -8.16 -13.64 -1.74
C ASP A 35 -6.73 -13.48 -2.29
N VAL A 36 -6.58 -12.71 -3.39
CA VAL A 36 -5.26 -12.42 -3.98
C VAL A 36 -4.41 -11.55 -3.05
N PHE A 37 -5.02 -10.58 -2.38
CA PHE A 37 -4.33 -9.72 -1.42
C PHE A 37 -3.87 -10.51 -0.19
N GLU A 38 -4.73 -11.37 0.36
CA GLU A 38 -4.42 -12.26 1.48
C GLU A 38 -3.38 -13.32 1.13
N ALA A 39 -3.37 -13.85 -0.11
CA ALA A 39 -2.34 -14.80 -0.53
C ALA A 39 -0.91 -14.20 -0.56
N TRP A 40 -0.78 -12.88 -0.67
CA TRP A 40 0.52 -12.20 -0.69
C TRP A 40 0.91 -11.60 0.66
N PHE A 41 -0.08 -11.16 1.45
CA PHE A 41 0.14 -10.42 2.69
C PHE A 41 -0.38 -11.13 3.95
N GLY A 42 -1.06 -12.26 3.81
CA GLY A 42 -1.67 -13.01 4.91
C GLY A 42 -0.65 -13.37 5.98
N ASP A 43 0.46 -13.97 5.59
CA ASP A 43 1.54 -14.36 6.51
C ASP A 43 2.11 -13.15 7.27
N LEU A 44 2.26 -11.99 6.61
CA LEU A 44 2.73 -10.76 7.24
C LEU A 44 1.71 -10.22 8.26
N PHE A 45 0.41 -10.33 7.96
CA PHE A 45 -0.63 -9.90 8.88
C PHE A 45 -0.84 -10.87 10.03
N ASP A 46 -0.67 -12.16 9.81
CA ASP A 46 -0.69 -13.15 10.87
C ASP A 46 0.52 -12.97 11.82
N ASP A 47 1.69 -12.60 11.29
CA ASP A 47 2.84 -12.24 12.12
C ASP A 47 2.63 -10.91 12.88
N LEU A 48 1.99 -9.93 12.25
CA LEU A 48 1.77 -8.60 12.83
C LEU A 48 0.57 -8.53 13.77
N PHE A 49 -0.46 -9.36 13.57
CA PHE A 49 -1.76 -9.26 14.25
C PHE A 49 -2.33 -10.59 14.71
N GLY A 50 -1.64 -11.71 14.46
CA GLY A 50 -2.06 -13.03 14.87
C GLY A 50 -2.17 -13.18 16.39
N PRO A 51 -2.73 -14.31 16.86
CA PRO A 51 -3.03 -14.51 18.27
C PRO A 51 -1.75 -14.37 19.08
N LEU A 52 -1.72 -13.38 19.98
CA LEU A 52 -0.59 -13.02 20.81
C LEU A 52 -0.17 -14.21 21.71
N GLY A 53 0.62 -15.13 21.15
CA GLY A 53 1.16 -16.31 21.82
C GLY A 53 2.59 -16.14 22.30
N SER A 54 3.30 -15.10 21.87
CA SER A 54 4.58 -14.70 22.46
C SER A 54 4.56 -13.21 22.80
N VAL A 55 4.10 -12.94 24.02
CA VAL A 55 4.42 -11.82 24.90
C VAL A 55 5.63 -11.01 24.40
N GLY A 56 5.42 -9.89 23.69
CA GLY A 56 6.54 -8.99 23.40
C GLY A 56 6.36 -7.85 22.39
N SER A 57 5.71 -8.05 21.23
CA SER A 57 6.07 -7.19 20.06
C SER A 57 5.07 -6.14 19.54
N LEU A 58 3.90 -5.93 20.15
CA LEU A 58 2.94 -4.90 19.65
C LEU A 58 2.59 -3.79 20.65
N THR A 59 3.22 -3.77 21.82
CA THR A 59 3.01 -2.67 22.79
C THR A 59 3.57 -1.34 22.29
N LYS A 60 4.37 -1.35 21.20
CA LYS A 60 5.08 -0.19 20.65
C LYS A 60 4.44 0.41 19.39
N LEU A 61 3.12 0.31 19.27
CA LEU A 61 2.30 1.09 18.32
C LEU A 61 1.07 1.69 19.02
N SER A 62 1.10 1.74 20.35
CA SER A 62 0.01 2.33 21.12
C SER A 62 -0.13 3.79 20.75
N SER A 63 -1.37 4.22 20.51
CA SER A 63 -1.76 5.59 20.11
C SER A 63 -1.19 6.72 20.97
N LYS A 64 -0.59 6.41 22.12
CA LYS A 64 0.11 7.36 23.00
C LYS A 64 1.46 7.85 22.46
N ASP A 65 2.00 7.21 21.43
CA ASP A 65 3.30 7.58 20.85
C ASP A 65 3.18 8.59 19.67
N ASN A 66 1.95 8.98 19.28
CA ASN A 66 1.66 9.91 18.19
C ASN A 66 1.53 11.39 18.63
N LEU A 67 2.08 11.76 19.79
CA LEU A 67 2.06 13.15 20.25
C LEU A 67 3.36 13.85 19.81
N ILE A 68 3.28 14.58 18.69
CA ILE A 68 4.18 15.68 18.35
C ILE A 68 3.66 16.95 19.04
#